data_AF-A0A0Q6RYQ3-F1
#
_entry.id   AF-A0A0Q6RYQ3-F1
#
_cell.length_a   1.000
_cell.length_b   1.000
_cell.length_c   1.000
_cell.angle_alpha   90.00
_cell.angle_beta   90.00
_cell.angle_gamma   90.00
#
_symmetry.space_group_name_H-M   'P 1'
#
loop_
_entity.id
_entity.type
_entity.pdbx_description
1 polymer ?
#
loop_
_entity_poly.entity_id
_entity_poly.type
_entity_poly.pdbx_seq_one_letter_code
_entity_poly.pdbx_strand_id
1 'polypeptide(L)'
;METFSTIVTWLYKGLATWYVAAIVGGLLMFAAERRDRRREPTDDDVRHAAALYREYYGAEAHRIIGDHMNAASFAPDGRHKRFLKRVSAELLKTSVLGGDSIHTIKP
;
A
#
# COMPACT_ATOMS: atom_id res chain seq x y z
N MET A 1 -39.48 -37.48 19.36
CA MET A 1 -38.62 -37.51 18.16
C MET A 1 -38.67 -36.22 17.35
N GLU A 2 -39.81 -35.49 17.29
CA GLU A 2 -39.93 -34.23 16.51
C GLU A 2 -39.10 -33.05 17.04
N THR A 3 -39.05 -32.84 18.36
CA THR A 3 -38.31 -31.72 18.97
C THR A 3 -36.80 -31.81 18.76
N PHE A 4 -36.24 -33.02 18.81
CA PHE A 4 -34.82 -33.26 18.54
C PHE A 4 -34.47 -32.96 17.08
N SER A 5 -35.33 -33.37 16.14
CA SER A 5 -35.17 -33.06 14.70
C SER A 5 -35.21 -31.56 14.42
N THR A 6 -36.13 -30.83 15.08
CA THR A 6 -36.22 -29.37 14.97
C THR A 6 -34.94 -28.69 15.46
N ILE A 7 -34.43 -29.06 16.65
CA ILE A 7 -33.20 -28.47 17.21
C ILE A 7 -32.00 -28.71 16.28
N VAL A 8 -31.83 -29.93 15.76
CA VAL A 8 -30.74 -30.26 14.82
C VAL A 8 -30.84 -29.45 13.53
N THR A 9 -32.07 -29.25 13.03
CA THR A 9 -32.31 -28.45 11.81
C THR A 9 -31.94 -26.98 12.01
N TRP A 10 -32.26 -26.40 13.16
CA TRP A 10 -31.87 -25.02 13.50
C TRP A 10 -30.36 -24.89 13.66
N LEU A 11 -29.70 -25.87 14.29
CA LEU A 11 -28.25 -25.90 14.42
C LEU A 11 -27.55 -25.95 13.05
N TYR A 12 -28.04 -26.81 12.16
CA TYR A 12 -27.50 -26.96 10.81
C TYR A 12 -27.68 -25.69 9.97
N LYS A 13 -28.86 -25.06 10.04
CA LYS A 13 -29.11 -23.77 9.38
C LYS A 13 -28.22 -22.66 9.92
N GLY A 14 -28.00 -22.62 11.24
CA GLY A 14 -27.08 -21.70 11.88
C GLY A 14 -25.66 -21.88 11.35
N LEU A 15 -25.13 -23.10 11.42
CA LEU A 15 -23.80 -23.44 10.91
C LEU A 15 -23.65 -23.13 9.42
N ALA A 16 -24.62 -23.54 8.59
CA ALA A 16 -24.62 -23.25 7.16
C ALA A 16 -24.58 -21.74 6.87
N THR A 17 -25.32 -20.93 7.62
CA THR A 17 -25.30 -19.47 7.48
C THR A 17 -23.95 -18.88 7.85
N TRP A 18 -23.31 -19.38 8.92
CA TRP A 18 -21.98 -18.97 9.33
C TRP A 18 -20.91 -19.31 8.28
N TYR A 19 -20.95 -20.52 7.72
CA TYR A 19 -20.03 -20.91 6.64
C TYR A 19 -20.22 -20.09 5.38
N VAL A 20 -21.47 -19.84 4.97
CA VAL A 20 -21.77 -18.98 3.81
C VAL A 20 -21.29 -17.55 4.05
N ALA A 21 -21.49 -17.00 5.24
CA ALA A 21 -21.00 -15.67 5.60
C ALA A 21 -19.46 -15.59 5.56
N ALA A 22 -18.76 -16.63 6.04
CA ALA A 22 -17.31 -16.70 5.98
C ALA A 22 -16.79 -16.76 4.53
N ILE A 23 -17.43 -17.54 3.66
CA ILE A 23 -17.08 -17.65 2.23
C ILE A 23 -17.33 -16.32 1.52
N VAL A 24 -18.50 -15.69 1.72
CA VAL A 24 -18.83 -14.40 1.12
C VAL A 24 -17.89 -13.31 1.62
N GLY A 25 -17.59 -13.29 2.93
CA GLY A 25 -16.62 -12.37 3.52
C GLY A 25 -15.24 -12.51 2.91
N GLY A 26 -14.73 -13.75 2.78
CA GLY A 26 -13.46 -14.01 2.11
C GLY A 26 -13.44 -13.58 0.64
N LEU A 27 -14.54 -13.80 -0.09
CA LEU A 27 -14.67 -13.39 -1.49
C LEU A 27 -14.67 -11.86 -1.64
N LEU A 28 -15.37 -11.15 -0.75
CA LEU A 28 -15.40 -9.68 -0.73
C LEU A 28 -14.04 -9.09 -0.38
N MET A 29 -13.32 -9.69 0.58
CA MET A 29 -11.97 -9.27 0.94
C MET A 29 -11.00 -9.45 -0.23
N PHE A 30 -11.09 -10.58 -0.93
CA PHE A 30 -10.30 -10.84 -2.14
C PHE A 30 -10.63 -9.87 -3.28
N ALA A 31 -11.91 -9.57 -3.49
CA ALA A 31 -12.36 -8.61 -4.49
C ALA A 31 -11.89 -7.18 -4.15
N ALA A 32 -11.95 -6.79 -2.87
CA ALA A 32 -11.46 -5.52 -2.38
C ALA A 32 -9.94 -5.41 -2.56
N GLU A 33 -9.19 -6.43 -2.15
CA GLU A 33 -7.72 -6.46 -2.32
C GLU A 33 -7.32 -6.45 -3.79
N ARG A 34 -8.07 -7.14 -4.66
CA ARG A 34 -7.85 -7.11 -6.12
C ARG A 34 -8.18 -5.74 -6.73
N ARG A 35 -9.16 -5.03 -6.19
CA ARG A 35 -9.51 -3.66 -6.60
C ARG A 35 -8.45 -2.67 -6.11
N ASP A 36 -7.95 -2.84 -4.90
CA ASP A 36 -6.93 -1.97 -4.32
C ASP A 36 -5.57 -2.17 -5.02
N ARG A 37 -5.20 -3.41 -5.35
CA ARG A 37 -4.07 -3.73 -6.24
C ARG A 37 -4.18 -3.13 -7.65
N ARG A 38 -5.36 -2.67 -8.07
CA ARG A 38 -5.58 -1.97 -9.35
C ARG A 38 -5.57 -0.45 -9.20
N ARG A 39 -5.55 0.09 -7.99
CA ARG A 39 -5.48 1.53 -7.76
C ARG A 39 -4.04 1.96 -7.99
N GLU A 40 -3.81 2.76 -9.02
CA GLU A 40 -2.51 3.38 -9.21
C GLU A 40 -2.28 4.39 -8.07
N PRO A 41 -1.09 4.43 -7.46
CA PRO A 41 -0.80 5.37 -6.39
C PRO A 41 -0.93 6.80 -6.91
N THR A 42 -1.66 7.61 -6.14
CA THR A 42 -1.95 9.01 -6.48
C THR A 42 -0.72 9.90 -6.22
N ASP A 43 -0.72 11.12 -6.75
CA ASP A 43 0.36 12.08 -6.49
C ASP A 43 0.48 12.41 -4.98
N ASP A 44 -0.63 12.36 -4.24
CA ASP A 44 -0.62 12.55 -2.79
C ASP A 44 0.11 11.42 -2.07
N ASP A 45 -0.13 10.17 -2.47
CA ASP A 45 0.58 9.01 -1.93
C ASP A 45 2.09 9.10 -2.20
N VAL A 46 2.47 9.61 -3.38
CA VAL A 46 3.87 9.83 -3.77
C VAL A 46 4.52 10.89 -2.87
N ARG A 47 3.84 12.02 -2.63
CA ARG A 47 4.34 13.10 -1.77
C ARG A 47 4.46 12.65 -0.32
N HIS A 48 3.46 11.95 0.18
CA HIS A 48 3.47 11.42 1.54
C HIS A 48 4.60 10.41 1.74
N ALA A 49 4.78 9.48 0.79
CA ALA A 49 5.90 8.54 0.82
C ALA A 49 7.25 9.27 0.77
N ALA A 50 7.43 10.26 -0.11
CA ALA A 50 8.66 11.04 -0.17
C ALA A 50 8.97 11.76 1.16
N ALA A 51 7.95 12.31 1.83
CA ALA A 51 8.10 12.91 3.15
C ALA A 51 8.58 11.89 4.19
N LEU A 52 7.96 10.71 4.25
CA LEU A 52 8.38 9.62 5.14
C LEU A 52 9.81 9.16 4.86
N TYR A 53 10.20 9.00 3.59
CA TYR A 53 11.57 8.63 3.24
C TYR A 53 12.59 9.65 3.74
N ARG A 54 12.28 10.95 3.68
CA ARG A 54 13.16 12.00 4.23
C ARG A 54 13.20 11.99 5.75
N GLU A 55 12.05 11.80 6.40
CA GLU A 55 11.97 11.76 7.85
C GLU A 55 12.76 10.58 8.42
N TYR A 56 12.61 9.39 7.84
CA TYR A 56 13.25 8.17 8.34
C TYR A 56 14.71 8.02 7.90
N TYR A 57 15.06 8.41 6.67
CA TYR A 57 16.38 8.14 6.10
C TYR A 57 17.23 9.40 5.90
N GLY A 58 16.67 10.60 6.05
CA GLY A 58 17.40 11.86 5.97
C GLY A 58 18.19 12.01 4.66
N ALA A 59 19.51 12.22 4.78
CA ALA A 59 20.42 12.36 3.66
C ALA A 59 20.53 11.08 2.80
N GLU A 60 20.31 9.91 3.40
CA GLU A 60 20.44 8.61 2.73
C GLU A 60 19.18 8.21 1.93
N ALA A 61 18.12 9.01 2.00
CA ALA A 61 16.83 8.72 1.36
C ALA A 61 16.96 8.41 -0.14
N HIS A 62 17.86 9.10 -0.85
CA HIS A 62 18.10 8.90 -2.28
C HIS A 62 18.82 7.58 -2.59
N ARG A 63 19.73 7.14 -1.72
CA ARG A 63 20.43 5.87 -1.89
C ARG A 63 19.49 4.70 -1.62
N ILE A 64 18.75 4.78 -0.50
CA ILE A 64 17.85 3.71 -0.05
C ILE A 64 16.68 3.53 -1.02
N ILE A 65 16.11 4.60 -1.57
CA ILE A 65 15.08 4.47 -2.59
C ILE A 65 15.62 3.83 -3.89
N GLY A 66 16.89 4.08 -4.24
CA GLY A 66 17.58 3.41 -5.34
C GLY A 66 17.70 1.89 -5.11
N ASP A 67 18.08 1.47 -3.90
CA ASP A 67 18.15 0.06 -3.52
C ASP A 67 16.75 -0.60 -3.57
N HIS A 68 15.73 0.09 -3.08
CA HIS A 68 14.34 -0.37 -3.17
C HIS A 68 13.85 -0.46 -4.63
N MET A 69 14.26 0.47 -5.50
CA MET A 69 13.96 0.39 -6.94
C MET A 69 14.64 -0.80 -7.62
N ASN A 70 15.87 -1.14 -7.19
CA ASN A 70 16.57 -2.31 -7.68
C ASN A 70 15.84 -3.60 -7.25
N ALA A 71 15.48 -3.71 -5.98
CA ALA A 71 14.66 -4.81 -5.47
C ALA A 71 13.30 -4.91 -6.19
N ALA A 72 12.64 -3.76 -6.44
CA ALA A 72 11.38 -3.68 -7.17
C ALA A 72 11.48 -4.08 -8.65
N SER A 73 12.68 -4.13 -9.23
CA SER A 73 12.88 -4.55 -10.63
C SER A 73 12.67 -6.05 -10.82
N PHE A 74 12.70 -6.83 -9.73
CA PHE A 74 12.37 -8.26 -9.74
C PHE A 74 10.87 -8.54 -9.56
N ALA A 75 10.05 -7.50 -9.31
CA ALA A 75 8.60 -7.66 -9.19
C ALA A 75 7.93 -7.80 -10.57
N PRO A 76 6.96 -8.71 -10.74
CA PRO A 76 6.40 -9.08 -12.04
C PRO A 76 5.54 -8.01 -12.71
N ASP A 77 5.03 -7.00 -11.98
CA ASP A 77 4.04 -6.05 -12.49
C ASP A 77 4.60 -4.64 -12.78
N GLY A 78 5.87 -4.37 -12.46
CA GLY A 78 6.57 -3.09 -12.70
C GLY A 78 5.89 -1.85 -12.09
N ARG A 79 4.77 -2.01 -11.37
CA ARG A 79 4.00 -0.91 -10.78
C ARG A 79 4.71 -0.36 -9.57
N HIS A 80 5.24 -1.23 -8.74
CA HIS A 80 6.05 -0.84 -7.59
C HIS A 80 7.28 -0.03 -8.03
N LYS A 81 7.95 -0.45 -9.11
CA LYS A 81 9.06 0.30 -9.72
C LYS A 81 8.62 1.69 -10.23
N ARG A 82 7.45 1.79 -10.88
CA ARG A 82 6.89 3.08 -11.35
C ARG A 82 6.55 4.02 -10.20
N PHE A 83 6.00 3.50 -9.11
CA PHE A 83 5.73 4.27 -7.90
C PHE A 83 7.03 4.80 -7.28
N LEU A 84 8.01 3.93 -7.03
CA LEU A 84 9.30 4.34 -6.46
C LEU A 84 10.04 5.36 -7.35
N LYS A 85 9.92 5.24 -8.66
CA LYS A 85 10.46 6.24 -9.60
C LYS A 85 9.81 7.63 -9.40
N ARG A 86 8.49 7.68 -9.16
CA ARG A 86 7.79 8.95 -8.87
C ARG A 86 8.19 9.52 -7.52
N VAL A 87 8.34 8.67 -6.49
CA VAL A 87 8.82 9.09 -5.17
C VAL A 87 10.25 9.62 -5.24
N SER A 88 11.13 8.97 -6.01
CA SER A 88 12.50 9.46 -6.25
C SER A 88 12.53 10.83 -6.92
N ALA A 89 11.68 11.05 -7.93
CA ALA A 89 11.57 12.36 -8.57
C ALA A 89 11.07 13.45 -7.59
N GLU A 90 10.16 13.11 -6.68
CA GLU A 90 9.64 14.04 -5.69
C GLU A 90 10.67 14.37 -4.59
N LEU A 91 11.48 13.38 -4.18
CA LEU A 91 12.63 13.58 -3.30
C LEU A 91 13.65 14.55 -3.92
N LEU A 92 13.94 14.38 -5.21
CA LEU A 92 14.86 15.25 -5.96
C LEU A 92 14.35 16.68 -6.05
N LYS A 93 13.09 16.89 -6.45
CA LYS A 93 12.47 18.23 -6.50
C LYS A 93 12.59 18.95 -5.15
N THR A 94 12.30 18.24 -4.06
CA THR A 94 12.34 18.84 -2.73
C THR A 94 13.76 19.09 -2.24
N SER A 95 14.74 18.29 -2.67
CA SER A 95 16.16 18.56 -2.38
C SER A 95 16.68 19.82 -3.08
N VAL A 96 16.25 20.07 -4.32
CA VAL A 96 16.57 21.30 -5.07
C VAL A 96 15.90 22.51 -4.42
N LEU A 97 14.63 22.39 -4.03
CA LEU A 97 13.89 23.47 -3.37
C LEU A 97 14.37 23.74 -1.92
N GLY A 98 14.89 22.72 -1.22
CA GLY A 98 15.47 22.86 0.11
C GLY A 98 16.92 23.36 0.13
N GLY A 99 17.60 23.31 -1.02
CA GLY A 99 18.99 23.78 -1.19
C GLY A 99 19.14 25.29 -1.38
N ASP A 100 18.08 25.99 -1.81
CA ASP A 100 18.12 27.44 -2.04
C ASP A 100 18.06 28.29 -0.76
N SER A 101 17.94 27.68 0.42
CA SER A 101 17.87 28.39 1.70
C SER A 101 19.22 28.57 2.40
N ILE A 102 20.33 28.05 1.84
CA ILE A 102 21.67 28.14 2.44
C ILE A 102 22.69 28.68 1.43
N HIS A 103 22.48 29.89 0.92
CA HIS A 103 23.59 30.77 0.52
C HIS A 103 23.10 32.20 0.22
N THR A 104 22.61 32.88 1.25
CA THR A 104 22.65 34.36 1.25
C THR A 104 24.03 34.78 1.75
N ILE A 105 25.03 34.72 0.87
CA ILE A 105 26.31 35.40 1.09
C ILE A 105 26.01 36.89 0.91
N LYS A 106 25.98 37.63 2.02
CA LYS A 106 25.94 39.10 2.00
C LYS A 106 27.34 39.63 1.65
N PRO A 107 27.45 40.65 0.78
CA PRO A 107 28.70 41.35 0.51
C PRO A 107 29.23 42.08 1.75
#